data_AF-A0A359FXT0-F1
#
_entry.id   AF-A0A359FXT0-F1
#
_cell.length_a   1.000
_cell.length_b   1.000
_cell.length_c   1.000
_cell.angle_alpha   90.00
_cell.angle_beta   90.00
_cell.angle_gamma   90.00
#
_symmetry.space_group_name_H-M   'P 1'
#
loop_
_entity.id
_entity.type
_entity.pdbx_description
1 polymer ?
#
loop_
_entity_poly.entity_id
_entity_poly.type
_entity_poly.pdbx_seq_one_letter_code
_entity_poly.pdbx_strand_id
1 'polypeptide(L)'
;MHIKVDEALSLLPPYLQMQNIKTIKDNNILIATGPPELLAKLEEYLQAIDLPSDDSMQQVLFLHHIKADDAANLLPPSLKKIEQVVLKESNALAVKGPTSIISELESYLKKIDRPIPQILFDILVVEVMYQKNKDLGLDFSLGAGHNEIGFTPTADASPLLSLRFYLSP
;
A
#
# COMPACT_ATOMS: atom_id res chain seq x y z
N MET A 1 30.92 26.93 6.44
CA MET A 1 30.96 25.82 5.47
C MET A 1 29.96 24.75 5.82
N HIS A 2 28.73 24.92 5.36
CA HIS A 2 27.66 23.91 5.31
C HIS A 2 27.80 23.01 4.08
N ILE A 3 28.56 23.44 3.06
CA ILE A 3 28.86 22.64 1.88
C ILE A 3 30.08 21.74 2.11
N LYS A 4 30.01 20.51 1.59
CA LYS A 4 31.16 19.58 1.59
C LYS A 4 32.26 20.12 0.68
N VAL A 5 33.50 20.06 1.13
CA VAL A 5 34.64 20.62 0.39
C VAL A 5 34.84 19.95 -0.98
N ASP A 6 34.49 18.67 -1.14
CA ASP A 6 34.46 17.99 -2.45
C ASP A 6 33.44 18.62 -3.43
N GLU A 7 32.31 19.07 -2.92
CA GLU A 7 31.23 19.70 -3.69
C GLU A 7 31.58 21.15 -4.03
N ALA A 8 32.17 21.88 -3.08
CA ALA A 8 32.75 23.19 -3.32
C ALA A 8 33.84 23.14 -4.41
N LEU A 9 34.74 22.15 -4.38
CA LEU A 9 35.80 22.02 -5.41
C LEU A 9 35.27 21.85 -6.82
N SER A 10 34.15 21.15 -6.96
CA SER A 10 33.51 20.85 -8.24
C SER A 10 32.79 22.07 -8.83
N LEU A 11 32.41 23.03 -7.98
CA LEU A 11 31.80 24.31 -8.34
C LEU A 11 32.81 25.43 -8.52
N LEU A 12 34.07 25.21 -8.12
CA LEU A 12 35.14 26.19 -8.32
C LEU A 12 35.49 26.31 -9.80
N PRO A 13 35.62 27.54 -10.32
CA PRO A 13 36.01 27.75 -11.70
C PRO A 13 37.44 27.23 -11.97
N PRO A 14 37.71 26.74 -13.19
CA PRO A 14 38.97 26.07 -13.54
C PRO A 14 40.23 26.94 -13.37
N TYR A 15 40.08 28.26 -13.33
CA TYR A 15 41.20 29.19 -13.07
C TYR A 15 41.64 29.24 -11.59
N LEU A 16 40.81 28.80 -10.64
CA LEU A 16 41.17 28.69 -9.22
C LEU A 16 41.71 27.30 -8.87
N GLN A 17 41.35 26.27 -9.65
CA GLN A 17 41.80 24.90 -9.44
C GLN A 17 43.29 24.67 -9.71
N MET A 18 43.95 25.61 -10.41
CA MET A 18 45.34 25.46 -10.87
C MET A 18 46.41 25.87 -9.85
N GLN A 19 46.05 26.54 -8.74
CA GLN A 19 47.04 27.08 -7.79
C GLN A 19 46.85 26.52 -6.39
N ASN A 20 47.61 25.47 -6.06
CA ASN A 20 47.94 25.05 -4.69
C ASN A 20 46.76 24.91 -3.70
N ILE A 21 45.58 24.47 -4.17
CA ILE A 21 44.47 24.16 -3.28
C ILE A 21 44.65 22.73 -2.75
N LYS A 22 44.89 22.59 -1.45
CA LYS A 22 44.85 21.30 -0.74
C LYS A 22 43.58 21.20 0.05
N THR A 23 42.91 20.06 -0.05
CA THR A 23 41.71 19.77 0.73
C THR A 23 41.94 18.62 1.68
N ILE A 24 41.46 18.79 2.91
CA ILE A 24 41.50 17.75 3.94
C ILE A 24 40.05 17.29 4.11
N LYS A 25 39.75 16.11 3.56
CA LYS A 25 38.40 15.54 3.49
C LYS A 25 37.84 15.20 4.87
N ASP A 26 38.69 14.80 5.82
CA ASP A 26 38.27 14.41 7.17
C ASP A 26 37.66 15.57 7.98
N ASN A 27 38.10 16.80 7.73
CA ASN A 27 37.66 17.97 8.49
C ASN A 27 36.95 19.01 7.62
N ASN A 28 36.69 18.71 6.35
CA ASN A 28 36.05 19.66 5.44
C ASN A 28 36.82 21.00 5.39
N ILE A 29 38.16 20.93 5.34
CA ILE A 29 39.06 22.10 5.33
C ILE A 29 39.59 22.31 3.91
N LEU A 30 39.49 23.55 3.41
CA LEU A 30 40.11 23.98 2.16
C LEU A 30 41.29 24.90 2.48
N ILE A 31 42.48 24.51 2.04
CA ILE A 31 43.71 25.28 2.17
C ILE A 31 44.06 25.80 0.79
N ALA A 32 43.92 27.11 0.58
CA ALA A 32 44.34 27.78 -0.63
C ALA A 32 45.59 28.62 -0.35
N THR A 33 46.63 28.44 -1.17
CA THR A 33 47.87 29.24 -1.08
C THR A 33 48.07 30.00 -2.38
N GLY A 34 48.04 31.33 -2.32
CA GLY A 34 48.15 32.15 -3.52
C GLY A 34 48.22 33.66 -3.23
N PRO A 35 48.29 34.47 -4.29
CA PRO A 35 48.27 35.93 -4.17
C PRO A 35 46.97 36.43 -3.49
N PRO A 36 47.02 37.51 -2.71
CA PRO A 36 45.91 37.96 -1.86
C PRO A 36 44.65 38.32 -2.67
N GLU A 37 44.80 38.77 -3.92
CA GLU A 37 43.68 39.05 -4.82
C GLU A 37 42.87 37.80 -5.18
N LEU A 38 43.54 36.66 -5.31
CA LEU A 38 42.91 35.38 -5.63
C LEU A 38 42.22 34.81 -4.39
N LEU A 39 42.82 34.98 -3.21
CA LEU A 39 42.22 34.59 -1.94
C LEU A 39 40.95 35.38 -1.65
N ALA A 40 40.94 36.69 -1.90
CA ALA A 40 39.75 37.53 -1.72
C ALA A 40 38.60 37.09 -2.64
N LYS A 41 38.89 36.81 -3.93
CA LYS A 41 37.89 36.26 -4.86
C LYS A 41 37.41 34.88 -4.44
N LEU A 42 38.32 34.03 -3.97
CA LEU A 42 37.98 32.69 -3.51
C LEU A 42 37.09 32.74 -2.26
N GLU A 43 37.36 33.65 -1.32
CA GLU A 43 36.51 33.89 -0.16
C GLU A 43 35.11 34.38 -0.56
N GLU A 44 35.04 35.32 -1.50
CA GLU A 44 33.77 35.83 -2.04
C GLU A 44 32.96 34.72 -2.72
N TYR A 45 33.61 33.86 -3.52
CA TYR A 45 32.98 32.68 -4.12
C TYR A 45 32.54 31.66 -3.08
N LEU A 46 33.38 31.37 -2.08
CA LEU A 46 33.03 30.45 -0.99
C LEU A 46 31.83 30.97 -0.21
N GLN A 47 31.74 32.28 0.03
CA GLN A 47 30.63 32.91 0.72
C GLN A 47 29.35 32.90 -0.12
N ALA A 48 29.46 33.03 -1.44
CA ALA A 48 28.34 32.94 -2.37
C ALA A 48 27.82 31.50 -2.55
N ILE A 49 28.67 30.49 -2.36
CA ILE A 49 28.25 29.08 -2.43
C ILE A 49 27.87 28.52 -1.06
N ASP A 50 28.38 29.03 0.06
CA ASP A 50 28.08 28.56 1.44
C ASP A 50 26.65 28.91 1.90
N LEU A 51 25.68 28.89 0.98
CA LEU A 51 24.26 28.79 1.31
C LEU A 51 23.95 27.34 1.69
N PRO A 52 23.11 27.11 2.72
CA PRO A 52 22.66 25.79 3.09
C PRO A 52 21.84 25.21 1.93
N SER A 53 22.49 24.47 1.04
CA SER A 53 21.87 23.85 -0.14
C SER A 53 21.13 22.56 0.20
N ASP A 54 20.64 22.43 1.44
CA ASP A 54 19.78 21.32 1.84
C ASP A 54 18.32 21.75 1.65
N ASP A 55 17.89 21.84 0.38
CA ASP A 55 16.45 21.95 0.03
C ASP A 55 15.69 20.65 0.35
N SER A 56 16.37 19.68 0.96
CA SER A 56 15.82 18.42 1.44
C SER A 56 15.13 18.64 2.80
N MET A 57 13.83 18.91 2.78
CA MET A 57 13.04 18.91 4.01
C MET A 57 12.71 17.47 4.44
N GLN A 58 12.68 17.24 5.75
CA GLN A 58 12.14 16.00 6.32
C GLN A 58 10.77 16.27 6.91
N GLN A 59 9.77 15.48 6.51
CA GLN A 59 8.40 15.59 6.99
C GLN A 59 7.84 14.20 7.33
N VAL A 60 7.03 14.13 8.39
CA VAL A 60 6.31 12.92 8.79
C VAL A 60 4.85 13.06 8.38
N LEU A 61 4.35 12.10 7.60
CA LEU A 61 3.00 12.07 7.06
C LEU A 61 2.21 10.94 7.74
N PHE A 62 1.17 11.28 8.49
CA PHE A 62 0.33 10.31 9.20
C PHE A 62 -0.80 9.79 8.31
N LEU A 63 -1.03 8.47 8.35
CA LEU A 63 -2.06 7.78 7.56
C LEU A 63 -3.19 7.31 8.48
N HIS A 64 -4.44 7.41 8.03
CA HIS A 64 -5.63 7.16 8.86
C HIS A 64 -6.39 5.88 8.50
N HIS A 65 -6.44 5.52 7.22
CA HIS A 65 -7.26 4.41 6.71
C HIS A 65 -6.41 3.30 6.10
N ILE A 66 -5.28 3.62 5.48
CA ILE A 66 -4.34 2.64 4.93
C ILE A 66 -3.13 2.45 5.86
N LYS A 67 -2.54 1.25 5.82
CA LYS A 67 -1.30 0.96 6.55
C LYS A 67 -0.10 1.62 5.87
N ALA A 68 0.87 2.07 6.65
CA ALA A 68 2.08 2.70 6.13
C ALA A 68 2.91 1.78 5.23
N ASP A 69 2.99 0.48 5.54
CA ASP A 69 3.63 -0.52 4.67
C ASP A 69 2.90 -0.63 3.31
N ASP A 70 1.57 -0.69 3.32
CA ASP A 70 0.77 -0.78 2.09
C ASP A 70 0.85 0.52 1.27
N ALA A 71 0.80 1.67 1.95
CA ALA A 71 0.96 2.97 1.32
C ALA A 71 2.30 3.06 0.58
N ALA A 72 3.41 2.67 1.22
CA ALA A 72 4.74 2.66 0.61
C ALA A 72 4.82 1.75 -0.63
N ASN A 73 4.08 0.65 -0.64
CA ASN A 73 4.01 -0.25 -1.80
C ASN A 73 3.19 0.32 -2.96
N LEU A 74 2.14 1.08 -2.65
CA LEU A 74 1.25 1.72 -3.63
C LEU A 74 1.85 2.98 -4.27
N LEU A 75 2.97 3.50 -3.75
CA LEU A 75 3.61 4.68 -4.33
C LEU A 75 4.13 4.41 -5.76
N PRO A 76 3.98 5.39 -6.67
CA PRO A 76 4.57 5.32 -8.00
C PRO A 76 6.11 5.30 -7.92
N PRO A 77 6.80 4.71 -8.93
CA PRO A 77 8.26 4.58 -8.91
C PRO A 77 8.98 5.94 -8.80
N SER A 78 8.38 7.01 -9.33
CA SER A 78 8.90 8.38 -9.21
C SER A 78 8.99 8.85 -7.75
N LEU A 79 8.03 8.46 -6.91
CA LEU A 79 7.95 8.81 -5.48
C LEU A 79 8.59 7.75 -4.58
N LYS A 80 9.04 6.61 -5.12
CA LYS A 80 9.84 5.62 -4.37
C LYS A 80 11.34 5.94 -4.34
N LYS A 81 11.79 6.85 -5.22
CA LYS A 81 13.22 7.21 -5.34
C LYS A 81 13.69 8.13 -4.21
N ILE A 82 12.77 8.76 -3.49
CA ILE A 82 13.08 9.58 -2.31
C ILE A 82 13.40 8.71 -1.09
N GLU A 83 14.20 9.26 -0.18
CA GLU A 83 14.48 8.62 1.10
C GLU A 83 13.18 8.61 1.93
N GLN A 84 12.61 7.42 2.11
CA GLN A 84 11.40 7.21 2.89
C GLN A 84 11.61 6.12 3.95
N VAL A 85 11.11 6.37 5.15
CA VAL A 85 11.15 5.44 6.28
C VAL A 85 9.71 5.20 6.75
N VAL A 86 9.32 3.93 6.81
CA VAL A 86 8.00 3.53 7.28
C VAL A 86 8.04 3.40 8.80
N LEU A 87 7.27 4.23 9.50
CA LEU A 87 7.10 4.16 10.95
C LEU A 87 5.87 3.33 11.26
N LYS A 88 6.08 2.04 11.48
CA LYS A 88 5.02 1.05 11.72
C LYS A 88 4.23 1.34 12.99
N GLU A 89 4.91 1.80 14.04
CA GLU A 89 4.31 2.06 15.35
C GLU A 89 3.30 3.22 15.33
N SER A 90 3.56 4.25 14.50
CA SER A 90 2.72 5.45 14.40
C SER A 90 1.86 5.50 13.13
N ASN A 91 1.83 4.41 12.35
CA ASN A 91 1.21 4.35 11.02
C ASN A 91 1.54 5.58 10.16
N ALA A 92 2.82 5.92 10.09
CA ALA A 92 3.28 7.14 9.41
C ALA A 92 4.40 6.84 8.42
N LEU A 93 4.52 7.72 7.42
CA LEU A 93 5.60 7.72 6.45
C LEU A 93 6.48 8.94 6.69
N ALA A 94 7.72 8.73 7.13
CA ALA A 94 8.71 9.79 7.20
C ALA A 94 9.42 9.88 5.85
N VAL A 95 9.43 11.07 5.26
CA VAL A 95 10.04 11.31 3.95
C VAL A 95 11.05 12.44 4.03
N LYS A 96 12.13 12.30 3.27
CA LYS A 96 13.15 13.32 3.10
C LYS A 96 13.36 13.59 1.61
N GLY A 97 13.22 14.85 1.23
CA GLY A 97 13.39 15.27 -0.16
C GLY A 97 12.98 16.71 -0.44
N PRO A 98 12.98 17.10 -1.72
CA PRO A 98 12.59 18.46 -2.13
C PRO A 98 11.14 18.75 -1.77
N THR A 99 10.86 19.98 -1.34
CA THR A 99 9.52 20.42 -0.93
C THR A 99 8.43 20.17 -1.99
N SER A 100 8.79 20.32 -3.28
CA SER A 100 7.89 20.04 -4.41
C SER A 100 7.42 18.59 -4.46
N ILE A 101 8.32 17.64 -4.19
CA ILE A 101 8.02 16.21 -4.23
C ILE A 101 7.22 15.79 -2.99
N ILE A 102 7.53 16.36 -1.83
CA ILE A 102 6.78 16.10 -0.59
C ILE A 102 5.33 16.54 -0.74
N SER A 103 5.09 17.71 -1.35
CA SER A 103 3.74 18.22 -1.63
C SER A 103 2.96 17.33 -2.59
N GLU A 104 3.63 16.80 -3.62
CA GLU A 104 3.04 15.84 -4.56
C GLU A 104 2.69 14.52 -3.87
N LEU A 105 3.60 14.01 -3.03
CA LEU A 105 3.39 12.81 -2.24
C LEU A 105 2.21 12.96 -1.28
N GLU A 106 2.11 14.07 -0.56
CA GLU A 106 0.99 14.35 0.34
C GLU A 106 -0.35 14.35 -0.43
N SER A 107 -0.37 15.00 -1.60
CA SER A 107 -1.54 15.01 -2.48
C SER A 107 -1.91 13.62 -3.01
N TYR A 108 -0.93 12.76 -3.25
CA TYR A 108 -1.13 11.38 -3.66
C TYR A 108 -1.67 10.52 -2.50
N LEU A 109 -1.04 10.59 -1.32
CA LEU A 109 -1.46 9.87 -0.12
C LEU A 109 -2.92 10.18 0.23
N LYS A 110 -3.32 11.46 0.14
CA LYS A 110 -4.72 11.87 0.38
C LYS A 110 -5.74 11.24 -0.58
N LYS A 111 -5.31 10.82 -1.78
CA LYS A 111 -6.20 10.15 -2.75
C LYS A 111 -6.39 8.67 -2.43
N ILE A 112 -5.34 8.01 -1.94
CA ILE A 112 -5.33 6.57 -1.65
C ILE A 112 -5.76 6.25 -0.22
N ASP A 113 -5.58 7.16 0.74
CA ASP A 113 -5.97 7.00 2.14
C ASP A 113 -7.49 7.22 2.30
N ARG A 114 -8.28 6.27 1.77
CA ARG A 114 -9.73 6.29 1.82
C ARG A 114 -10.27 5.18 2.73
N PRO A 115 -11.42 5.41 3.39
CA PRO A 115 -12.06 4.37 4.19
C PRO A 115 -12.48 3.19 3.31
N ILE A 116 -12.32 1.98 3.85
CA ILE A 116 -12.70 0.74 3.18
C ILE A 116 -14.24 0.64 3.20
N PRO A 117 -14.92 0.49 2.03
CA PRO A 117 -16.36 0.31 2.01
C PRO A 117 -16.75 -1.04 2.61
N GLN A 118 -17.78 -1.06 3.44
CA GLN A 118 -18.33 -2.30 4.00
C GLN A 118 -19.36 -2.87 3.02
N ILE A 119 -19.24 -4.15 2.68
CA ILE A 119 -20.16 -4.85 1.77
C ILE A 119 -20.94 -5.90 2.56
N LEU A 120 -22.28 -5.77 2.59
CA LEU A 120 -23.19 -6.75 3.16
C LEU A 120 -23.64 -7.73 2.06
N PHE A 121 -23.51 -9.03 2.30
CA PHE A 121 -23.98 -10.07 1.40
C PHE A 121 -25.16 -10.82 2.03
N ASP A 122 -26.33 -10.74 1.39
CA ASP A 122 -27.51 -11.53 1.73
C ASP A 122 -27.64 -12.72 0.77
N ILE A 123 -27.47 -13.94 1.29
CA ILE A 123 -27.55 -15.18 0.50
C ILE A 123 -28.77 -15.99 0.96
N LEU A 124 -29.71 -16.23 0.04
CA LEU A 124 -30.82 -17.17 0.23
C LEU A 124 -30.54 -18.47 -0.52
N VAL A 125 -30.43 -19.59 0.22
CA VAL A 125 -30.30 -20.93 -0.37
C VAL A 125 -31.62 -21.67 -0.19
N VAL A 126 -32.24 -22.10 -1.31
CA VAL A 126 -33.47 -22.88 -1.31
C VAL A 126 -33.20 -24.26 -1.92
N GLU A 127 -33.41 -25.31 -1.13
CA GLU A 127 -33.36 -26.70 -1.60
C GLU A 127 -34.79 -27.21 -1.85
N VAL A 128 -35.05 -27.72 -3.07
CA VAL A 128 -36.34 -28.32 -3.43
C VAL A 128 -36.12 -29.80 -3.75
N MET A 129 -36.63 -30.67 -2.87
CA MET A 129 -36.61 -32.11 -3.08
C MET A 129 -37.93 -32.59 -3.68
N TYR A 130 -37.89 -33.18 -4.88
CA TYR A 130 -39.06 -33.80 -5.51
C TYR A 130 -38.95 -35.33 -5.40
N GLN A 131 -39.77 -35.93 -4.54
CA GLN A 131 -39.89 -37.39 -4.46
C GLN A 131 -41.24 -37.82 -5.03
N LYS A 132 -41.20 -38.69 -6.04
CA LYS A 132 -42.38 -39.31 -6.65
C LYS A 132 -42.26 -40.82 -6.53
N ASN A 133 -42.87 -41.38 -5.50
CA ASN A 133 -43.01 -42.82 -5.34
C ASN A 133 -44.36 -43.25 -5.91
N LYS A 134 -44.35 -44.34 -6.68
CA LYS A 134 -45.56 -44.97 -7.22
C LYS A 134 -45.47 -46.45 -6.94
N ASP A 135 -46.14 -46.88 -5.88
CA ASP A 135 -46.28 -48.30 -5.56
C ASP A 135 -47.57 -48.85 -6.14
N LEU A 136 -47.44 -49.92 -6.92
CA LEU A 136 -48.56 -50.69 -7.47
C LEU A 136 -48.54 -52.05 -6.78
N GLY A 137 -49.48 -52.29 -5.87
CA GLY A 137 -49.63 -53.56 -5.16
C GLY A 137 -50.76 -54.40 -5.76
N LEU A 138 -50.51 -55.71 -5.88
CA LEU A 138 -51.53 -56.73 -6.15
C LEU A 138 -51.57 -57.66 -4.94
N ASP A 139 -52.73 -57.81 -4.31
CA ASP A 139 -52.91 -58.70 -3.17
C ASP A 139 -53.85 -59.86 -3.54
N PHE A 140 -53.43 -61.07 -3.20
CA PHE A 140 -54.16 -62.30 -3.46
C PHE A 140 -54.40 -63.02 -2.14
N SER A 141 -55.65 -63.02 -1.68
CA SER A 141 -56.05 -63.69 -0.44
C SER A 141 -56.95 -64.89 -0.74
N LEU A 142 -56.55 -66.07 -0.27
CA LEU A 142 -57.28 -67.33 -0.47
C LEU A 142 -57.65 -67.94 0.89
N GLY A 143 -58.93 -67.87 1.25
CA GLY A 143 -59.47 -68.38 2.52
C GLY A 143 -60.59 -69.40 2.30
N ALA A 144 -60.83 -70.27 3.28
CA ALA A 144 -61.73 -71.43 3.23
C ALA A 144 -63.25 -71.09 3.19
N GLY A 145 -63.64 -70.07 2.43
CA GLY A 145 -65.03 -69.68 2.25
C GLY A 145 -65.24 -68.45 1.38
N HIS A 146 -64.21 -67.60 1.19
CA HIS A 146 -64.28 -66.43 0.31
C HIS A 146 -62.92 -66.17 -0.34
N ASN A 147 -62.95 -65.88 -1.64
CA ASN A 147 -61.79 -65.49 -2.44
C ASN A 147 -61.97 -64.03 -2.85
N GLU A 148 -60.99 -63.18 -2.56
CA GLU A 148 -61.05 -61.76 -2.91
C GLU A 148 -59.76 -61.33 -3.62
N ILE A 149 -59.91 -60.43 -4.59
CA ILE A 149 -58.82 -59.87 -5.38
C ILE A 149 -58.91 -58.36 -5.22
N GLY A 150 -57.90 -57.78 -4.55
CA GLY A 150 -57.87 -56.36 -4.22
C GLY A 150 -56.83 -55.62 -5.04
N PHE A 151 -57.21 -54.44 -5.57
CA PHE A 151 -56.28 -53.48 -6.15
C PHE A 151 -56.22 -52.25 -5.25
N THR A 152 -55.03 -51.92 -4.74
CA THR A 152 -54.82 -50.73 -3.88
C THR A 152 -53.84 -49.76 -4.53
N PRO A 153 -54.31 -48.82 -5.36
CA PRO A 153 -53.47 -47.72 -5.81
C PRO A 153 -53.26 -46.74 -4.66
N THR A 154 -52.04 -46.65 -4.14
CA THR A 154 -51.65 -45.57 -3.21
C THR A 154 -50.75 -44.59 -3.94
N ALA A 155 -51.24 -43.37 -4.14
CA ALA A 155 -50.47 -42.25 -4.66
C ALA A 155 -50.32 -41.23 -3.52
N ASP A 156 -49.14 -41.20 -2.90
CA ASP A 156 -48.78 -40.13 -1.98
C ASP A 156 -47.83 -39.17 -2.69
N ALA A 157 -48.32 -37.95 -2.92
CA ALA A 157 -47.61 -36.89 -3.61
C ALA A 157 -47.71 -35.60 -2.79
N SER A 158 -47.06 -35.61 -1.63
CA SER A 158 -46.92 -34.43 -0.79
C SER A 158 -45.45 -33.95 -0.82
N PRO A 159 -45.13 -32.78 -1.41
CA PRO A 159 -43.79 -32.22 -1.34
C PRO A 159 -43.49 -31.80 0.11
N LEU A 160 -42.42 -32.34 0.70
CA LEU A 160 -41.91 -31.89 2.00
C LEU A 160 -40.99 -30.69 1.78
N LEU A 161 -41.45 -29.51 2.20
CA LEU A 161 -40.62 -28.30 2.20
C LEU A 161 -39.85 -28.22 3.52
N SER A 162 -38.53 -28.33 3.46
CA SER A 162 -37.64 -28.12 4.62
C SER A 162 -36.85 -26.83 4.47
N LEU A 163 -37.15 -25.82 5.29
CA LEU A 163 -36.39 -24.58 5.38
C LEU A 163 -35.28 -24.76 6.43
N ARG A 164 -34.00 -24.68 6.01
CA ARG A 164 -32.85 -24.58 6.93
C ARG A 164 -32.29 -23.17 6.89
N PHE A 165 -32.32 -22.49 8.03
CA PHE A 165 -31.66 -21.20 8.22
C PHE A 165 -30.23 -21.45 8.69
N TYR A 166 -29.25 -21.06 7.88
CA TYR A 166 -27.87 -20.92 8.34
C TYR A 166 -27.65 -19.47 8.75
N LEU A 167 -27.50 -19.22 10.05
CA LEU A 167 -26.96 -17.97 10.55
C LEU A 167 -25.44 -18.07 10.43
N SER A 168 -24.83 -17.21 9.62
CA SER A 168 -23.38 -17.03 9.65
C SER A 168 -23.01 -16.33 10.97
N PRO A 169 -21.90 -16.73 11.64
CA PRO A 169 -21.38 -16.04 12.82
C PRO A 169 -20.91 -14.61 12.50
#